data_AF-A0A1I5LDS2-F1
#
_entry.id   AF-A0A1I5LDS2-F1
#
_cell.length_a   1.000
_cell.length_b   1.000
_cell.length_c   1.000
_cell.angle_alpha   90.00
_cell.angle_beta   90.00
_cell.angle_gamma   90.00
#
_symmetry.space_group_name_H-M   'P 1'
#
loop_
_entity.id
_entity.type
_entity.pdbx_description
1 polymer ?
#
loop_
_entity_poly.entity_id
_entity_poly.type
_entity_poly.pdbx_seq_one_letter_code
_entity_poly.pdbx_strand_id
1 'polypeptide(L)'
;MLDRNSATARLTRQMQSTESAVSDALIQSLSLMHTAAMAQRDIDADAHDSQAALLRMGKLIDGLLSAQSAALRVHGQLADIAREVNGPDEPTCPDREFFTTGLTANAG
;
A
#
# COMPACT_ATOMS: atom_id res chain seq x y z
N MET A 1 21.90 -9.76 11.35
CA MET A 1 21.80 -8.34 10.96
C MET A 1 21.18 -8.33 9.57
N LEU A 2 19.91 -7.91 9.42
CA LEU A 2 19.31 -7.84 8.08
C LEU A 2 19.99 -6.73 7.28
N ASP A 3 20.36 -7.03 6.04
CA ASP A 3 20.85 -6.03 5.10
C ASP A 3 19.77 -4.96 4.85
N ARG A 4 20.16 -3.68 4.75
CA ARG A 4 19.24 -2.55 4.62
C ARG A 4 18.31 -2.69 3.42
N ASN A 5 18.82 -3.22 2.30
CA ASN A 5 18.01 -3.47 1.10
C ASN A 5 16.96 -4.56 1.33
N SER A 6 17.32 -5.61 2.09
CA SER A 6 16.39 -6.68 2.45
C SER A 6 15.24 -6.20 3.35
N ALA A 7 15.50 -5.26 4.27
CA ALA A 7 14.49 -4.66 5.13
C ALA A 7 13.54 -3.75 4.34
N THR A 8 14.06 -2.89 3.46
CA THR A 8 13.25 -2.03 2.59
C THR A 8 12.34 -2.85 1.68
N ALA A 9 12.88 -3.89 1.02
CA ALA A 9 12.10 -4.75 0.14
C ALA A 9 10.96 -5.48 0.89
N ARG A 10 11.17 -5.84 2.15
CA ARG A 10 10.12 -6.43 3.00
C ARG A 10 9.02 -5.42 3.32
N LEU A 11 9.39 -4.19 3.68
CA LEU A 11 8.43 -3.11 3.97
C LEU A 11 7.55 -2.80 2.76
N THR A 12 8.14 -2.68 1.56
CA THR A 12 7.37 -2.44 0.33
C THR A 12 6.32 -3.53 0.08
N ARG A 13 6.71 -4.80 0.18
CA ARG A 13 5.77 -5.92 0.02
C ARG A 13 4.68 -5.91 1.08
N GLN A 14 5.02 -5.63 2.34
CA GLN A 14 4.06 -5.60 3.43
C GLN A 14 3.07 -4.44 3.28
N MET A 15 3.50 -3.28 2.76
CA MET A 15 2.59 -2.17 2.45
C MET A 15 1.61 -2.52 1.34
N GLN A 16 2.10 -3.03 0.21
CA GLN A 16 1.23 -3.47 -0.89
C GLN A 16 0.22 -4.53 -0.45
N SER A 17 0.68 -5.51 0.34
CA SER A 17 -0.19 -6.55 0.89
C SER A 17 -1.26 -5.97 1.84
N THR A 18 -0.91 -4.95 2.64
CA THR A 18 -1.85 -4.30 3.57
C THR A 18 -2.91 -3.51 2.80
N GLU A 19 -2.50 -2.74 1.80
CA GLU A 19 -3.39 -1.97 0.94
C GLU A 19 -4.40 -2.89 0.23
N SER A 20 -3.92 -4.00 -0.34
CA SER A 20 -4.79 -5.01 -0.97
C SER A 20 -5.77 -5.59 0.05
N ALA A 21 -5.32 -5.98 1.23
CA ALA A 21 -6.18 -6.57 2.25
C ALA A 21 -7.30 -5.62 2.71
N VAL A 22 -7.01 -4.32 2.84
CA VAL A 22 -8.04 -3.32 3.17
C VAL A 22 -9.03 -3.15 2.02
N SER A 23 -8.55 -3.13 0.77
CA SER A 23 -9.42 -3.07 -0.41
C SER A 23 -10.34 -4.28 -0.52
N ASP A 24 -9.81 -5.48 -0.30
CA ASP A 24 -10.58 -6.73 -0.33
C ASP A 24 -11.63 -6.76 0.78
N ALA A 25 -11.27 -6.32 1.99
CA ALA A 25 -12.21 -6.20 3.10
C ALA A 25 -13.36 -5.24 2.79
N LEU A 26 -13.08 -4.13 2.09
CA LEU A 26 -14.08 -3.15 1.68
C LEU A 26 -15.05 -3.73 0.65
N ILE A 27 -14.54 -4.45 -0.36
CA ILE A 27 -15.37 -5.16 -1.35
C ILE A 27 -16.28 -6.18 -0.68
N GLN A 28 -15.73 -7.02 0.20
CA GLN A 28 -16.48 -8.04 0.93
C GLN A 28 -17.56 -7.41 1.83
N SER A 29 -17.24 -6.32 2.53
CA SER A 29 -18.18 -5.62 3.42
C SER A 29 -19.33 -4.96 2.65
N LEU A 30 -19.05 -4.35 1.49
CA LEU A 30 -20.08 -3.79 0.60
C LEU A 30 -20.98 -4.88 0.03
N SER A 31 -20.40 -6.01 -0.38
CA SER A 31 -21.16 -7.17 -0.87
C SER A 31 -22.09 -7.71 0.23
N LEU A 32 -21.58 -7.86 1.46
CA LEU A 32 -22.39 -8.28 2.61
C LEU A 32 -23.52 -7.29 2.89
N MET A 33 -23.25 -5.98 2.86
CA MET A 33 -24.29 -4.96 3.04
C MET A 33 -25.38 -5.05 1.98
N HIS A 34 -24.98 -5.22 0.71
CA HIS A 34 -25.91 -5.38 -0.40
C HIS A 34 -26.82 -6.60 -0.20
N THR A 35 -26.23 -7.76 0.10
CA THR A 35 -26.98 -8.99 0.38
C THR A 35 -27.90 -8.83 1.59
N ALA A 36 -27.45 -8.19 2.67
CA ALA A 36 -28.27 -7.94 3.85
C ALA A 36 -29.48 -7.04 3.54
N ALA A 37 -29.28 -5.98 2.75
CA ALA A 37 -30.36 -5.09 2.33
C ALA A 37 -31.37 -5.78 1.40
N MET A 38 -30.93 -6.73 0.58
CA MET A 38 -31.83 -7.56 -0.24
C MET A 38 -32.62 -8.55 0.62
N ALA A 39 -31.94 -9.26 1.52
CA ALA A 39 -32.58 -10.21 2.42
C ALA A 39 -33.65 -9.54 3.31
N GLN A 40 -33.44 -8.28 3.71
CA GLN A 40 -34.43 -7.51 4.47
C GLN A 40 -35.75 -7.29 3.71
N ARG A 41 -35.74 -7.32 2.36
CA ARG A 41 -36.98 -7.24 1.56
C ARG A 41 -37.72 -8.57 1.49
N ASP A 42 -36.99 -9.68 1.53
CA ASP A 42 -37.52 -11.02 1.30
C ASP A 42 -38.01 -11.68 2.61
N ILE A 43 -37.59 -11.16 3.77
CA ILE A 43 -37.87 -11.72 5.09
C ILE A 43 -38.72 -10.73 5.89
N ASP A 44 -39.75 -11.22 6.57
CA ASP A 44 -40.57 -10.46 7.54
C ASP A 44 -39.79 -10.27 8.86
N ALA A 45 -38.64 -9.61 8.78
CA ALA A 45 -37.80 -9.28 9.91
C ALA A 45 -38.25 -7.95 10.53
N ASP A 46 -38.08 -7.78 11.85
CA ASP A 46 -38.32 -6.50 12.50
C ASP A 46 -37.50 -5.39 11.82
N ALA A 47 -38.20 -4.37 11.33
CA ALA A 47 -37.61 -3.24 10.61
C ALA A 47 -36.58 -2.51 11.47
N HIS A 48 -36.75 -2.48 12.79
CA HIS A 48 -35.84 -1.80 13.70
C HIS A 48 -34.47 -2.50 13.78
N ASP A 49 -34.46 -3.81 14.00
CA ASP A 49 -33.23 -4.59 14.14
C ASP A 49 -32.43 -4.64 12.84
N SER A 50 -33.14 -4.80 11.73
CA SER A 50 -32.56 -4.86 10.40
C SER A 50 -31.98 -3.50 9.96
N GLN A 51 -32.67 -2.39 10.25
CA GLN A 51 -32.11 -1.05 10.08
C GLN A 51 -30.88 -0.81 10.96
N ALA A 52 -30.92 -1.24 12.23
CA ALA A 52 -29.79 -1.08 13.15
C ALA A 52 -28.56 -1.87 12.69
N ALA A 53 -28.75 -3.05 12.08
CA ALA A 53 -27.67 -3.83 11.47
C ALA A 53 -27.03 -3.08 10.28
N LEU A 54 -27.84 -2.55 9.35
CA LEU A 54 -27.33 -1.77 8.21
C LEU A 54 -26.57 -0.52 8.65
N LEU A 55 -27.05 0.19 9.67
CA LEU A 55 -26.34 1.36 10.23
C LEU A 55 -24.97 0.99 10.81
N ARG A 56 -24.86 -0.15 11.50
CA ARG A 56 -23.57 -0.64 12.02
C ARG A 56 -22.64 -1.04 10.88
N MET A 57 -23.19 -1.63 9.82
CA MET A 57 -22.43 -2.01 8.63
C MET A 57 -21.93 -0.79 7.84
N GLY A 58 -22.70 0.31 7.83
CA GLY A 58 -22.24 1.60 7.29
C GLY A 58 -21.02 2.12 8.04
N LYS A 59 -21.06 2.10 9.38
CA LYS A 59 -19.90 2.48 10.20
C LYS A 59 -18.67 1.62 9.95
N LEU A 60 -18.85 0.31 9.72
CA LEU A 60 -17.76 -0.59 9.34
C LEU A 60 -17.11 -0.14 8.02
N ILE A 61 -17.91 0.16 7.01
CA ILE A 61 -17.42 0.60 5.69
C ILE A 61 -16.71 1.96 5.79
N ASP A 62 -17.26 2.92 6.54
CA ASP A 62 -16.62 4.22 6.78
C ASP A 62 -15.24 4.06 7.45
N GLY A 63 -15.14 3.13 8.42
CA GLY A 63 -13.89 2.77 9.05
C GLY A 63 -12.87 2.19 8.06
N LEU A 64 -13.30 1.31 7.17
CA LEU A 64 -12.44 0.72 6.13
C LEU A 64 -11.96 1.76 5.10
N LEU A 65 -12.84 2.68 4.67
CA LEU A 65 -12.46 3.81 3.80
C LEU A 65 -11.40 4.70 4.47
N SER A 66 -11.59 5.00 5.75
CA SER A 66 -10.64 5.77 6.54
C SER A 66 -9.29 5.06 6.62
N ALA A 67 -9.30 3.75 6.90
CA ALA A 67 -8.10 2.91 6.97
C ALA A 67 -7.36 2.83 5.61
N GLN A 68 -8.08 2.72 4.50
CA GLN A 68 -7.48 2.72 3.16
C GLN A 68 -6.76 4.04 2.88
N SER A 69 -7.40 5.16 3.21
CA SER A 69 -6.78 6.48 3.04
C SER A 69 -5.53 6.65 3.93
N ALA A 70 -5.56 6.11 5.15
CA ALA A 70 -4.42 6.14 6.06
C ALA A 70 -3.27 5.27 5.54
N ALA A 71 -3.56 4.07 5.02
CA ALA A 71 -2.56 3.18 4.43
C ALA A 71 -1.82 3.85 3.27
N LEU A 72 -2.55 4.48 2.34
CA LEU A 72 -1.94 5.21 1.22
C LEU A 72 -1.06 6.39 1.66
N ARG A 73 -1.45 7.10 2.73
CA ARG A 73 -0.62 8.17 3.31
C ARG A 73 0.65 7.63 3.94
N VAL A 74 0.55 6.53 4.70
CA VAL A 74 1.70 5.87 5.30
C VAL A 74 2.67 5.38 4.22
N HIS A 75 2.16 4.84 3.11
CA HIS A 75 3.00 4.50 1.96
C HIS A 75 3.77 5.72 1.45
N GLY A 76 3.08 6.84 1.20
CA GLY A 76 3.73 8.08 0.77
C GLY A 76 4.83 8.55 1.73
N GLN A 77 4.53 8.57 3.03
CA GLN A 77 5.50 8.93 4.08
C GLN A 77 6.71 8.01 4.10
N LEU A 78 6.51 6.68 3.97
CA LEU A 78 7.60 5.73 3.91
C LEU A 78 8.43 5.89 2.62
N ALA A 79 7.81 6.24 1.50
CA ALA A 79 8.51 6.53 0.25
C ALA A 79 9.34 7.82 0.35
N ASP A 80 8.85 8.83 1.07
CA ASP A 80 9.58 10.07 1.33
C ASP A 80 10.79 9.81 2.25
N ILE A 81 10.60 9.07 3.34
CA ILE A 81 11.70 8.63 4.22
C ILE A 81 12.74 7.83 3.42
N ALA A 82 12.30 6.91 2.55
CA ALA A 82 13.22 6.15 1.71
C ALA A 82 14.02 7.06 0.75
N ARG A 83 13.44 8.13 0.24
CA ARG A 83 14.13 9.12 -0.61
C ARG A 83 15.13 9.97 0.19
N GLU A 84 14.77 10.40 1.39
CA GLU A 84 15.66 11.18 2.26
C GLU A 84 16.87 10.36 2.73
N VAL A 85 16.64 9.11 3.14
CA VAL A 85 17.67 8.23 3.69
C VAL A 85 18.56 7.66 2.58
N ASN A 86 18.07 7.57 1.35
CA ASN A 86 18.85 7.28 0.13
C ASN A 86 19.13 8.54 -0.70
N GLY A 87 19.24 9.72 -0.06
CA GLY A 87 19.59 10.98 -0.73
C GLY A 87 20.77 10.78 -1.68
N PRO A 88 20.80 11.54 -2.80
CA PRO A 88 21.30 11.06 -4.08
C PRO A 88 22.57 10.26 -3.88
N ASP A 89 22.50 8.95 -4.12
CA ASP A 89 23.68 8.26 -4.58
C ASP A 89 24.12 9.05 -5.81
N GLU A 90 25.06 9.99 -5.62
CA GLU A 90 25.89 10.50 -6.69
C GLU A 90 26.28 9.22 -7.43
N PRO A 91 25.83 9.02 -8.68
CA PRO A 91 26.45 7.98 -9.46
C PRO A 91 27.89 8.45 -9.50
N THR A 92 28.78 7.75 -8.79
CA THR A 92 30.22 7.88 -8.98
C THR A 92 30.42 7.50 -10.44
N CYS A 93 30.22 8.47 -11.34
CA CYS A 93 30.65 8.41 -12.71
C CYS A 93 32.11 8.07 -12.57
N PRO A 94 32.54 6.87 -13.00
CA PRO A 94 33.92 6.46 -12.81
C PRO A 94 34.81 7.57 -13.33
N ASP A 95 35.78 7.99 -12.51
CA ASP A 95 36.69 9.08 -12.84
C ASP A 95 37.17 8.90 -14.27
N ARG A 96 37.16 10.00 -15.04
CA ARG A 96 37.55 10.03 -16.46
C ARG A 96 38.94 9.45 -16.73
N GLU A 97 39.73 9.16 -15.70
CA GLU A 97 41.02 8.46 -15.78
C GLU A 97 40.93 7.02 -16.30
N PHE A 98 39.77 6.36 -16.16
CA PHE A 98 39.59 5.02 -16.76
C PHE A 98 39.58 5.06 -18.29
N PHE A 99 39.17 6.19 -18.89
CA PHE A 99 39.12 6.34 -20.35
C PHE A 99 40.43 6.84 -20.97
N THR A 100 41.34 7.43 -20.20
CA THR A 100 42.65 7.87 -20.71
C THR A 100 43.68 6.74 -20.76
N THR A 101 43.51 5.71 -19.92
CA THR A 101 44.48 4.59 -19.85
C THR A 101 44.27 3.54 -20.96
N GLY A 102 43.10 3.53 -21.60
CA GLY A 102 42.83 2.67 -22.76
C GLY A 102 43.33 3.20 -24.10
N LEU A 103 43.65 4.50 -24.21
CA LEU A 103 44.05 5.12 -25.48
C LEU A 103 45.57 5.04 -25.72
N THR A 104 46.38 4.86 -24.67
CA THR A 104 47.85 4.75 -24.80
C THR A 104 48.33 3.31 -25.03
N ALA A 105 47.47 2.30 -24.88
CA ALA A 105 47.81 0.90 -25.10
C ALA A 105 47.77 0.46 -26.58
N ASN A 106 47.43 1.37 -27.51
CA ASN A 106 47.35 1.07 -28.95
C ASN A 106 48.23 2.00 -29.81
N ALA A 107 49.26 2.58 -29.21
CA ALA A 107 50.33 3.31 -29.90
C ALA A 107 51.66 2.57 -29.67
N GLY A 108 51.80 1.41 -30.32
CA GLY A 108 53.00 0.58 -30.32
C GLY A 108 52.92 -0.48 -31.41
#